data_AF-A0A258YRC6-F1
#
_entry.id   AF-A0A258YRC6-F1
#
_cell.length_a   1.000
_cell.length_b   1.000
_cell.length_c   1.000
_cell.angle_alpha   90.00
_cell.angle_beta   90.00
_cell.angle_gamma   90.00
#
_symmetry.space_group_name_H-M   'P 1'
#
loop_
_entity.id
_entity.type
_entity.pdbx_description
1 polymer ?
#
loop_
_entity_poly.entity_id
_entity_poly.type
_entity_poly.pdbx_seq_one_letter_code
_entity_poly.pdbx_strand_id
1 'polypeptide(L)' 'MTMVFRVEDATWLDQVKPGDSVRFLADRVNGVFTVTRLEVVKP' A
#
# COMPACT_ATOMS: atom_id res chain seq x y z
N MET A 1 -14.86 -6.39 1.09
CA MET A 1 -14.02 -6.65 2.29
C MET A 1 -12.98 -5.55 2.35
N THR A 2 -12.76 -4.92 3.51
CA THR A 2 -11.82 -3.80 3.67
C THR A 2 -10.82 -4.14 4.76
N MET A 3 -9.54 -3.87 4.50
CA MET A 3 -8.43 -4.10 5.43
C MET A 3 -7.59 -2.83 5.56
N VAL A 4 -6.82 -2.72 6.64
CA VAL A 4 -5.91 -1.60 6.88
C VAL A 4 -4.48 -2.09 6.87
N PHE A 5 -3.64 -1.44 6.07
CA PHE A 5 -2.20 -1.69 5.97
C PHE A 5 -1.45 -0.39 6.29
N ARG A 6 -0.33 -0.50 7.00
CA ARG A 6 0.62 0.63 7.10
C ARG A 6 1.47 0.66 5.83
N VAL A 7 2.02 1.82 5.49
CA VAL A 7 3.06 1.92 4.46
C VAL A 7 4.41 2.08 5.13
N GLU A 8 5.44 1.44 4.59
CA GLU A 8 6.82 1.61 5.05
C GLU A 8 7.33 3.03 4.73
N ASP A 9 6.95 3.56 3.57
CA ASP A 9 7.27 4.92 3.13
C ASP A 9 5.97 5.74 2.93
N ALA A 10 5.86 6.84 3.68
CA ALA A 10 4.69 7.71 3.65
C ALA A 10 4.53 8.47 2.32
N THR A 11 5.62 8.74 1.60
CA THR A 11 5.60 9.49 0.33
C THR A 11 4.86 8.77 -0.80
N TRP A 12 4.63 7.47 -0.63
CA TRP A 12 3.83 6.68 -1.56
C TRP A 12 2.36 7.09 -1.58
N LEU A 13 1.85 7.63 -0.46
CA LEU A 13 0.46 8.07 -0.36
C LEU A 13 0.18 9.28 -1.25
N ASP A 14 1.20 10.07 -1.59
CA ASP A 14 1.06 11.21 -2.52
C ASP A 14 0.86 10.76 -3.98
N GLN A 15 1.19 9.50 -4.28
CA GLN A 15 1.14 8.94 -5.64
C GLN A 15 -0.18 8.21 -5.95
N VAL A 16 -1.06 8.07 -4.95
CA VAL A 16 -2.32 7.34 -5.06
C VAL A 16 -3.48 8.20 -4.58
N LYS A 17 -4.66 7.93 -5.14
CA LYS A 17 -5.92 8.52 -4.67
C LYS A 17 -7.00 7.45 -4.50
N PRO A 18 -8.06 7.72 -3.72
CA PRO A 18 -9.20 6.83 -3.64
C PRO A 18 -9.74 6.48 -5.04
N GLY A 19 -9.94 5.17 -5.29
CA GLY A 19 -10.40 4.65 -6.57
C GLY A 19 -9.29 4.14 -7.50
N ASP A 20 -8.01 4.39 -7.19
CA ASP A 20 -6.91 3.83 -7.97
C ASP A 20 -6.76 2.32 -7.73
N SER A 21 -6.51 1.58 -8.80
CA SER A 21 -6.06 0.20 -8.73
C SER A 21 -4.54 0.17 -8.49
N VAL A 22 -4.12 -0.49 -7.43
CA VAL A 22 -2.70 -0.62 -7.07
C VAL A 22 -2.34 -2.08 -6.89
N ARG A 23 -1.10 -2.42 -7.20
CA ARG A 23 -0.48 -3.69 -6.83
C ARG A 23 0.49 -3.40 -5.70
N PHE A 24 0.47 -4.22 -4.66
CA PHE A 24 1.37 -4.03 -3.54
C PHE A 24 1.80 -5.37 -2.96
N LEU A 25 2.96 -5.36 -2.31
CA LEU A 25 3.42 -6.44 -1.45
C LEU A 25 3.33 -5.97 -0.01
N ALA A 26 2.78 -6.81 0.86
CA ALA A 26 2.67 -6.53 2.28
C ALA A 26 3.27 -7.66 3.11
N ASP A 27 4.07 -7.28 4.09
CA ASP A 27 4.70 -8.18 5.06
C ASP A 27 4.21 -7.88 6.47
N ARG A 28 4.38 -8.83 7.38
CA ARG A 28 4.06 -8.64 8.80
C ARG A 28 5.30 -8.14 9.54
N VAL A 29 5.38 -6.83 9.76
CA VAL A 29 6.46 -6.19 10.51
C VAL A 29 5.96 -5.90 11.92
N ASN A 30 6.61 -6.47 12.94
CA ASN A 30 6.23 -6.31 14.35
C ASN A 30 4.73 -6.62 14.62
N GLY A 31 4.19 -7.64 13.94
CA GLY A 31 2.79 -8.04 14.09
C GLY A 31 1.79 -7.21 13.28
N VAL A 32 2.23 -6.19 12.53
CA VAL A 32 1.38 -5.29 11.75
C VAL A 32 1.63 -5.50 10.26
N PHE A 33 0.56 -5.57 9.48
CA PHE A 33 0.67 -5.64 8.02
C PHE A 33 1.15 -4.30 7.46
N THR A 34 2.30 -4.34 6.80
CA THR A 34 3.01 -3.17 6.27
C THR A 34 3.31 -3.40 4.80
N VAL A 35 2.91 -2.46 3.96
CA VAL A 35 3.25 -2.42 2.53
C VAL A 35 4.73 -2.11 2.41
N THR A 36 5.48 -2.99 1.77
CA THR A 36 6.92 -2.88 1.52
C THR A 36 7.24 -2.56 0.06
N ARG A 37 6.25 -2.73 -0.85
CA ARG A 37 6.31 -2.25 -2.23
C ARG A 37 4.93 -1.80 -2.70
N LEU A 38 4.88 -0.67 -3.39
CA LEU A 38 3.67 -0.14 -4.02
C LEU A 38 3.92 0.15 -5.50
N GLU A 39 3.03 -0.35 -6.35
CA GLU A 39 3.01 -0.12 -7.79
C GLU A 39 1.64 0.40 -8.20
N VAL A 40 1.60 1.59 -8.80
CA VAL A 40 0.36 2.14 -9.37
C VAL A 40 0.09 1.46 -10.70
N VAL A 41 -1.04 0.76 -10.80
CA VAL A 41 -1.43 0.11 -12.05
C VAL A 41 -2.07 1.18 -12.93
N LYS A 42 -1.38 1.58 -13.99
CA LYS A 42 -1.98 2.41 -15.04
C LYS A 42 -2.91 1.51 -15.88
N PRO A 43 -4.13 1.96 -16.20
CA PRO A 43 -5.06 1.22 -17.03
C PRO A 43 -4.52 0.98 -18.44
#